data_AF-A0A2D5RYY9-F1
#
_entry.id   AF-A0A2D5RYY9-F1
#
_cell.length_a   1.000
_cell.length_b   1.000
_cell.length_c   1.000
_cell.angle_alpha   90.00
_cell.angle_beta   90.00
_cell.angle_gamma   90.00
#
_symmetry.space_group_name_H-M   'P 1'
#
loop_
_entity.id
_entity.type
_entity.pdbx_description
1 polymer ?
#
loop_
_entity_poly.entity_id
_entity_poly.type
_entity_poly.pdbx_seq_one_letter_code
_entity_poly.pdbx_strand_id
1 'polypeptide(L)'
;MACISEAASHNYLGCNWFIPTSYSQIADNDYRKTSSTDGSNTPFSSVLFSDAETDELQTYIEMDQLSDTDVVVVAHPEDANYSYKTFFIQRKTRLGDSISNHIFTITKDQSAVSMFSVPQADGLHMTSACVPPTVMEQHYEVLEKLEQGIELFLNSDHGLKVLVTKSD
;
A
#
# COMPACT_ATOMS: atom_id res chain seq x y z
N MET A 1 -17.78 -22.71 -4.62
CA MET A 1 -16.55 -23.50 -4.76
C MET A 1 -15.58 -22.61 -5.53
N ALA A 2 -14.80 -21.79 -4.81
CA ALA A 2 -13.94 -20.78 -5.43
C ALA A 2 -12.63 -21.45 -5.88
N CYS A 3 -12.26 -21.25 -7.14
CA CYS A 3 -11.06 -21.77 -7.75
C CYS A 3 -9.82 -21.33 -6.96
N ILE A 4 -8.99 -22.30 -6.58
CA ILE A 4 -7.64 -22.04 -6.12
C ILE A 4 -6.90 -21.55 -7.36
N SER A 5 -6.75 -20.24 -7.53
CA SER A 5 -5.75 -19.72 -8.45
C SER A 5 -4.41 -20.19 -7.92
N GLU A 6 -3.66 -20.95 -8.72
CA GLU A 6 -2.29 -21.31 -8.38
C GLU A 6 -1.54 -20.00 -8.01
N ALA A 7 -0.83 -20.01 -6.90
CA ALA A 7 -0.03 -18.88 -6.43
C ALA A 7 1.43 -19.33 -6.39
N ALA A 8 2.33 -18.48 -6.85
CA ALA A 8 3.76 -18.70 -6.67
C ALA A 8 4.12 -18.40 -5.21
N SER A 9 4.78 -19.35 -4.54
CA SER A 9 5.30 -19.11 -3.19
C SER A 9 6.69 -18.49 -3.29
N HIS A 10 6.89 -17.36 -2.62
CA HIS A 10 8.19 -16.69 -2.51
C HIS A 10 8.59 -16.62 -1.04
N ASN A 11 9.76 -17.17 -0.68
CA ASN A 11 10.22 -17.14 0.71
C ASN A 11 11.05 -15.87 0.96
N TYR A 12 10.56 -14.99 1.83
CA TYR A 12 11.20 -13.72 2.13
C TYR A 12 10.80 -13.20 3.52
N LEU A 13 11.69 -12.46 4.21
CA LEU A 13 11.53 -12.05 5.62
C LEU A 13 11.20 -13.18 6.60
N GLY A 14 11.64 -14.41 6.31
CA GLY A 14 11.33 -15.60 7.12
C GLY A 14 9.87 -16.08 7.01
N CYS A 15 9.15 -15.66 5.98
CA CYS A 15 7.78 -16.07 5.70
C CYS A 15 7.60 -16.53 4.24
N ASN A 16 6.53 -17.28 3.96
CA ASN A 16 6.12 -17.64 2.60
C ASN A 16 5.02 -16.70 2.11
N TRP A 17 5.33 -15.94 1.06
CA TRP A 17 4.43 -14.99 0.41
C TRP A 17 3.75 -15.67 -0.78
N PHE A 18 2.44 -15.53 -0.88
CA PHE A 18 1.64 -16.17 -1.94
C PHE A 18 1.30 -15.16 -3.02
N ILE A 19 2.11 -15.11 -4.08
CA ILE A 19 1.89 -14.21 -5.21
C ILE A 19 0.86 -14.85 -6.18
N PRO A 20 -0.32 -14.24 -6.40
CA PRO A 20 -1.31 -14.77 -7.31
C PRO A 20 -0.76 -14.88 -8.75
N THR A 21 -1.15 -15.91 -9.49
CA THR A 21 -0.76 -16.12 -10.90
C THR A 21 -1.13 -14.98 -11.85
N SER A 22 -2.01 -14.08 -11.45
CA SER A 22 -2.31 -12.87 -12.22
C SER A 22 -1.17 -11.84 -12.22
N TYR A 23 -0.17 -11.99 -11.35
CA TYR A 23 1.05 -11.20 -11.34
C TYR A 23 2.14 -11.89 -12.15
N SER A 24 2.79 -11.14 -13.02
CA SER A 24 3.97 -11.59 -13.76
C SER A 24 5.22 -11.10 -13.04
N GLN A 25 6.21 -11.98 -12.88
CA GLN A 25 7.53 -11.59 -12.39
C GLN A 25 8.24 -10.74 -13.46
N ILE A 26 8.70 -9.57 -13.08
CA ILE A 26 9.40 -8.63 -13.98
C ILE A 26 10.86 -8.41 -13.60
N ALA A 27 11.23 -8.75 -12.35
CA ALA A 27 12.60 -8.86 -11.88
C ALA A 27 12.66 -9.92 -10.77
N ASP A 28 13.86 -10.29 -10.33
CA ASP A 28 14.07 -11.32 -9.30
C ASP A 28 13.18 -11.10 -8.06
N ASN A 29 12.97 -9.84 -7.69
CA ASN A 29 12.21 -9.45 -6.52
C ASN A 29 10.97 -8.57 -6.82
N ASP A 30 10.54 -8.43 -8.08
CA ASP A 30 9.42 -7.55 -8.45
C ASP A 30 8.37 -8.32 -9.27
N TYR A 31 7.13 -8.22 -8.82
CA TYR A 31 5.95 -8.83 -9.41
C TYR A 31 4.93 -7.76 -9.76
N ARG A 32 4.30 -7.89 -10.93
CA ARG A 32 3.45 -6.86 -11.50
C ARG A 32 2.20 -7.46 -12.13
N LYS A 33 1.05 -6.91 -11.79
CA LYS A 33 -0.22 -7.18 -12.45
C LYS A 33 -0.51 -6.01 -13.38
N THR A 34 -0.35 -6.25 -14.69
CA THR A 34 -0.76 -5.28 -15.70
C THR A 34 -2.26 -5.38 -15.92
N SER A 35 -2.95 -4.25 -16.02
CA SER A 35 -4.37 -4.21 -16.39
C SER A 35 -4.59 -4.99 -17.69
N SER A 36 -5.58 -5.88 -17.71
CA SER A 36 -6.06 -6.47 -18.96
C SER A 36 -6.47 -5.33 -19.89
N THR A 37 -6.22 -5.48 -21.19
CA THR A 37 -6.39 -4.50 -22.27
C THR A 37 -7.79 -3.84 -22.38
N ASP A 38 -8.73 -4.23 -21.52
CA ASP A 38 -10.10 -3.72 -21.44
C ASP A 38 -10.16 -2.50 -20.51
N GLY A 39 -9.72 -1.34 -21.03
CA GLY A 39 -10.22 0.02 -20.81
C GLY A 39 -10.69 0.51 -19.42
N SER A 40 -10.49 -0.25 -18.36
CA SER A 40 -10.84 0.08 -16.99
C SER A 40 -9.59 0.67 -16.34
N ASN A 41 -9.77 1.81 -15.66
CA ASN A 41 -8.75 2.50 -14.88
C ASN A 41 -8.34 1.68 -13.64
N THR A 42 -8.05 0.38 -13.76
CA THR A 42 -7.39 -0.33 -12.67
C THR A 42 -5.98 0.22 -12.55
N PRO A 43 -5.62 0.81 -11.40
CA PRO A 43 -4.26 1.27 -11.17
C PRO A 43 -3.33 0.07 -11.30
N PHE A 44 -2.13 0.37 -11.76
CA PHE A 44 -1.01 -0.53 -11.75
C PHE A 44 -0.84 -1.16 -10.35
N SER A 45 -0.80 -2.50 -10.26
CA SER A 45 -0.50 -3.20 -8.99
C SER A 45 0.84 -3.92 -9.05
N SER A 46 1.66 -3.78 -8.02
CA SER A 46 2.93 -4.50 -7.92
C SER A 46 3.33 -4.85 -6.49
N VAL A 47 4.25 -5.80 -6.38
CA VAL A 47 4.87 -6.21 -5.11
C VAL A 47 6.37 -6.26 -5.32
N LEU A 48 7.11 -5.57 -4.45
CA LEU A 48 8.57 -5.53 -4.46
C LEU A 48 9.11 -6.10 -3.14
N PHE A 49 10.07 -7.02 -3.25
CA PHE A 49 10.87 -7.54 -2.14
C PHE A 49 12.24 -6.84 -2.14
N SER A 50 12.62 -6.17 -1.07
CA SER A 50 13.82 -5.32 -1.04
C SER A 50 14.70 -5.64 0.15
N ASP A 51 15.99 -5.91 -0.12
CA ASP A 51 17.01 -6.16 0.92
C ASP A 51 17.49 -4.87 1.61
N ALA A 52 16.97 -3.72 1.19
CA ALA A 52 17.17 -2.43 1.83
C ALA A 52 15.82 -1.86 2.24
N GLU A 53 15.73 -1.31 3.46
CA GLU A 53 14.67 -0.39 3.83
C GLU A 53 14.79 0.77 2.85
N THR A 54 13.78 0.90 1.98
CA THR A 54 13.72 2.03 1.09
C THR A 54 13.61 3.27 1.98
N ASP A 55 14.50 4.25 1.77
CA ASP A 55 14.36 5.60 2.36
C ASP A 55 13.23 6.36 1.66
N GLU A 56 12.07 5.71 1.67
CA GLU A 56 10.82 6.08 1.04
C GLU A 56 10.22 7.28 1.76
N LEU A 57 10.45 7.39 3.08
CA LEU A 57 9.90 8.46 3.90
C LEU A 57 10.37 9.84 3.42
N GLN A 58 11.67 9.99 3.11
CA GLN A 58 12.18 11.26 2.61
C GLN A 58 11.57 11.63 1.25
N THR A 59 11.41 10.65 0.35
CA THR A 59 10.73 10.85 -0.94
C THR A 59 9.29 11.31 -0.75
N TYR A 60 8.56 10.70 0.19
CA TYR A 60 7.16 11.07 0.46
C TYR A 60 7.02 12.42 1.17
N ILE A 61 7.97 12.79 2.03
CA ILE A 61 8.05 14.14 2.61
C ILE A 61 8.26 15.18 1.51
N GLU A 62 9.13 14.90 0.54
CA GLU A 62 9.36 15.80 -0.60
C GLU A 62 8.14 15.90 -1.51
N MET A 63 7.40 14.80 -1.70
CA MET A 63 6.15 14.79 -2.46
C MET A 63 5.05 15.60 -1.77
N ASP A 64 4.93 15.55 -0.44
CA ASP A 64 3.94 16.34 0.34
C ASP A 64 4.19 17.85 0.28
N GLN A 65 5.40 18.28 -0.11
CA GLN A 65 5.71 19.70 -0.33
C GLN A 65 5.16 20.24 -1.66
N LEU A 66 4.67 19.36 -2.55
CA LEU A 66 4.11 19.77 -3.83
C LEU A 66 2.67 20.24 -3.65
N SER A 67 2.32 21.40 -4.23
CA SER A 67 0.98 21.99 -4.10
C SER A 67 -0.15 21.15 -4.70
N ASP A 68 0.18 20.17 -5.54
CA ASP A 68 -0.75 19.28 -6.21
C ASP A 68 -0.82 17.89 -5.58
N THR A 69 -0.11 17.63 -4.48
CA THR A 69 0.03 16.28 -3.91
C THR A 69 -0.20 16.32 -2.40
N ASP A 70 -1.09 15.46 -1.93
CA ASP A 70 -1.32 15.21 -0.51
C ASP A 70 -0.76 13.81 -0.18
N VAL A 71 0.08 13.70 0.85
CA VAL A 71 0.61 12.41 1.30
C VAL A 71 0.21 12.13 2.74
N VAL A 72 -0.34 10.94 2.97
CA VAL A 72 -0.73 10.46 4.30
C VAL A 72 0.07 9.22 4.63
N VAL A 73 0.73 9.25 5.79
CA VAL A 73 1.44 8.09 6.31
C VAL A 73 0.72 7.59 7.55
N VAL A 74 0.35 6.31 7.54
CA VAL A 74 -0.29 5.64 8.67
C VAL A 74 0.62 4.51 9.13
N ALA A 75 1.08 4.62 10.38
CA ALA A 75 1.75 3.52 11.06
C ALA A 75 0.68 2.63 11.71
N HIS A 76 0.76 1.32 11.48
CA HIS A 76 -0.12 0.35 12.13
C HIS A 76 0.56 -0.22 13.38
N PRO A 77 -0.20 -0.87 14.29
CA PRO A 77 0.39 -1.56 15.42
C PRO A 77 1.46 -2.57 14.97
N GLU A 78 2.69 -2.37 15.41
CA GLU A 78 3.81 -3.27 15.13
C GLU A 78 3.63 -4.59 15.90
N ASP A 79 4.23 -5.66 15.38
CA ASP A 79 4.34 -6.94 16.10
C ASP A 79 5.80 -7.26 16.45
N ALA A 80 6.04 -8.44 17.04
CA ALA A 80 7.38 -8.83 17.47
C ALA A 80 8.39 -9.01 16.31
N ASN A 81 7.91 -9.11 15.07
CA ASN A 81 8.70 -9.45 13.90
C ASN A 81 8.73 -8.35 12.84
N TYR A 82 7.68 -7.53 12.75
CA TYR A 82 7.45 -6.63 11.63
C TYR A 82 6.95 -5.26 12.07
N SER A 83 7.36 -4.24 11.33
CA SER A 83 6.74 -2.92 11.33
C SER A 83 5.92 -2.73 10.04
N TYR A 84 4.83 -1.98 10.16
CA TYR A 84 3.84 -1.84 9.09
C TYR A 84 3.51 -0.38 8.86
N LYS A 85 3.63 0.07 7.60
CA LYS A 85 3.31 1.44 7.21
C LYS A 85 2.42 1.42 5.98
N THR A 86 1.49 2.37 5.93
CA THR A 86 0.72 2.68 4.73
C THR A 86 1.06 4.08 4.29
N PHE A 87 1.40 4.23 3.02
CA PHE A 87 1.52 5.51 2.34
C PHE A 87 0.32 5.65 1.41
N PHE A 88 -0.45 6.70 1.58
CA PHE A 88 -1.51 7.09 0.66
C PHE A 88 -1.10 8.40 -0.01
N ILE A 89 -1.18 8.43 -1.34
CA ILE A 89 -0.71 9.53 -2.16
C ILE A 89 -1.88 9.94 -3.03
N GLN A 90 -2.36 11.17 -2.86
CA GLN A 90 -3.40 11.74 -3.69
C GLN A 90 -2.83 12.91 -4.47
N ARG A 91 -2.86 12.84 -5.80
CA ARG A 91 -2.33 13.87 -6.67
C ARG A 91 -3.42 14.48 -7.55
N LYS A 92 -3.54 15.80 -7.53
CA LYS A 92 -4.39 16.57 -8.42
C LYS A 92 -3.69 16.78 -9.76
N THR A 93 -4.32 16.33 -10.83
CA THR A 93 -3.84 16.56 -12.19
C THR A 93 -4.12 18.01 -12.61
N ARG A 94 -3.44 18.46 -13.67
CA ARG A 94 -3.71 19.79 -14.28
C ARG A 94 -5.13 19.95 -14.80
N LEU A 95 -5.85 18.84 -15.03
CA LEU A 95 -7.23 18.84 -15.52
C LEU A 95 -8.26 18.91 -14.36
N GLY A 96 -7.79 18.86 -13.11
CA GLY A 96 -8.65 18.87 -11.91
C GLY A 96 -9.01 17.47 -11.39
N ASP A 97 -8.74 16.42 -12.16
CA ASP A 97 -8.93 15.04 -11.72
C ASP A 97 -7.92 14.66 -10.62
N SER A 98 -8.28 13.73 -9.74
CA SER A 98 -7.37 13.21 -8.70
C SER A 98 -6.93 11.78 -9.03
N ILE A 99 -5.63 11.51 -8.88
CA ILE A 99 -5.05 10.18 -8.97
C ILE A 99 -4.65 9.77 -7.55
N SER A 100 -5.25 8.69 -7.04
CA SER A 100 -4.86 8.09 -5.77
C SER A 100 -3.98 6.86 -6.02
N ASN A 101 -2.96 6.68 -5.19
CA ASN A 101 -2.18 5.47 -5.08
C ASN A 101 -1.94 5.15 -3.62
N HIS A 102 -1.75 3.87 -3.30
CA HIS A 102 -1.40 3.45 -1.96
C HIS A 102 -0.27 2.44 -1.97
N ILE A 103 0.50 2.43 -0.89
CA ILE A 103 1.63 1.52 -0.71
C ILE A 103 1.54 0.97 0.70
N PHE A 104 1.52 -0.35 0.82
CA PHE A 104 1.64 -1.03 2.10
C PHE A 104 3.03 -1.63 2.23
N THR A 105 3.78 -1.20 3.24
CA THR A 105 5.17 -1.61 3.44
C THR A 105 5.28 -2.39 4.74
N ILE A 106 5.93 -3.55 4.66
CA ILE A 106 6.17 -4.48 5.75
C ILE A 106 7.69 -4.59 5.90
N THR A 107 8.23 -4.11 7.02
CA THR A 107 9.68 -4.06 7.23
C THR A 107 10.08 -4.96 8.38
N LYS A 108 11.18 -5.69 8.20
CA LYS A 108 11.88 -6.44 9.24
C LYS A 108 13.37 -6.27 9.06
N ASP A 109 14.06 -5.87 10.13
CA ASP A 109 15.47 -5.49 10.09
C ASP A 109 15.73 -4.41 9.04
N GLN A 110 16.53 -4.70 8.00
CA GLN A 110 16.81 -3.79 6.88
C GLN A 110 16.11 -4.22 5.59
N SER A 111 15.16 -5.15 5.67
CA SER A 111 14.50 -5.72 4.49
C SER A 111 13.00 -5.39 4.53
N ALA A 112 12.42 -5.19 3.36
CA ALA A 112 11.04 -4.76 3.22
C ALA A 112 10.28 -5.50 2.12
N VAL A 113 8.97 -5.61 2.28
CA VAL A 113 8.03 -5.96 1.22
C VAL A 113 7.09 -4.77 1.02
N SER A 114 7.10 -4.19 -0.18
CA SER A 114 6.26 -3.04 -0.55
C SER A 114 5.20 -3.47 -1.57
N MET A 115 3.93 -3.24 -1.24
CA MET A 115 2.76 -3.59 -2.05
C MET A 115 2.13 -2.32 -2.59
N PHE A 116 2.28 -2.06 -3.88
CA PHE A 116 1.83 -0.87 -4.57
C PHE A 116 0.46 -1.10 -5.19
N SER A 117 -0.54 -0.31 -4.77
CA SER A 117 -1.91 -0.30 -5.27
C SER A 117 -2.50 -1.72 -5.45
N VAL A 118 -2.21 -2.61 -4.49
CA VAL A 118 -2.65 -4.01 -4.51
C VAL A 118 -4.10 -4.10 -4.00
N PRO A 119 -5.04 -4.65 -4.79
CA PRO A 119 -6.44 -4.77 -4.39
C PRO A 119 -6.63 -5.62 -3.13
N GLN A 120 -7.66 -5.33 -2.33
CA GLN A 120 -7.92 -6.01 -1.05
C GLN A 120 -7.89 -7.54 -1.13
N ALA A 121 -8.55 -8.12 -2.14
CA ALA A 121 -8.59 -9.57 -2.29
C ALA A 121 -7.18 -10.17 -2.53
N ASP A 122 -6.36 -9.53 -3.35
CA ASP A 122 -5.00 -9.98 -3.64
C ASP A 122 -4.11 -9.76 -2.41
N GLY A 123 -4.25 -8.62 -1.72
CA GLY A 123 -3.43 -8.29 -0.57
C GLY A 123 -3.68 -9.20 0.61
N LEU A 124 -4.95 -9.48 0.94
CA LEU A 124 -5.31 -10.46 1.98
C LEU A 124 -4.78 -11.86 1.67
N HIS A 125 -4.76 -12.26 0.39
CA HIS A 125 -4.22 -13.54 -0.02
C HIS A 125 -2.69 -13.59 0.16
N MET A 126 -1.98 -12.58 -0.38
CA MET A 126 -0.53 -12.49 -0.36
C MET A 126 0.06 -12.50 1.06
N THR A 127 -0.61 -11.82 1.99
CA THR A 127 -0.10 -11.62 3.35
C THR A 127 -0.63 -12.63 4.37
N SER A 128 -1.55 -13.52 3.97
CA SER A 128 -2.27 -14.45 4.86
C SER A 128 -1.42 -15.31 5.80
N ALA A 129 -0.16 -15.57 5.46
CA ALA A 129 0.78 -16.32 6.30
C ALA A 129 1.80 -15.46 7.05
N CYS A 130 1.89 -14.16 6.74
CA CYS A 130 2.99 -13.29 7.15
C CYS A 130 2.55 -12.09 8.01
N VAL A 131 1.34 -11.58 7.79
CA VAL A 131 0.84 -10.37 8.44
C VAL A 131 -0.44 -10.71 9.21
N PRO A 132 -0.62 -10.19 10.44
CA PRO A 132 -1.89 -10.33 11.15
C PRO A 132 -3.07 -9.80 10.31
N PRO A 133 -4.18 -10.56 10.17
CA PRO A 133 -5.32 -10.14 9.35
C PRO A 133 -5.85 -8.75 9.72
N THR A 134 -5.84 -8.41 11.00
CA THR A 134 -6.30 -7.12 11.52
C THR A 134 -5.52 -5.93 10.95
N VAL A 135 -4.22 -6.08 10.67
CA VAL A 135 -3.41 -5.00 10.09
C VAL A 135 -3.80 -4.74 8.63
N MET A 136 -4.05 -5.82 7.87
CA MET A 136 -4.52 -5.69 6.49
C MET A 136 -5.94 -5.13 6.42
N GLU A 137 -6.83 -5.57 7.31
CA GLU A 137 -8.18 -5.01 7.42
C GLU A 137 -8.12 -3.50 7.71
N GLN A 138 -7.31 -3.08 8.69
CA GLN A 138 -7.09 -1.67 9.01
C GLN A 138 -6.51 -0.87 7.83
N HIS A 139 -5.54 -1.44 7.10
CA HIS A 139 -5.00 -0.81 5.89
C HIS A 139 -6.12 -0.48 4.90
N TYR A 140 -6.97 -1.45 4.55
CA TYR A 140 -8.03 -1.23 3.56
C TYR A 140 -9.19 -0.35 4.09
N GLU A 141 -9.52 -0.43 5.38
CA GLU A 141 -10.50 0.49 5.99
C GLU A 141 -10.04 1.95 5.93
N VAL A 142 -8.74 2.19 6.16
CA VAL A 142 -8.16 3.53 6.04
C VAL A 142 -8.21 4.00 4.59
N LEU A 143 -7.91 3.13 3.62
CA LEU A 143 -7.99 3.49 2.20
C LEU A 143 -9.41 3.88 1.78
N GLU A 144 -10.41 3.08 2.15
CA GLU A 144 -11.83 3.38 1.85
C GLU A 144 -12.23 4.77 2.38
N LYS A 145 -11.81 5.09 3.61
CA LYS A 145 -12.02 6.41 4.23
C LYS A 145 -11.30 7.55 3.50
N LEU A 146 -10.09 7.31 3.01
CA LEU A 146 -9.30 8.30 2.28
C LEU A 146 -9.85 8.54 0.86
N GLU A 147 -10.39 7.51 0.21
CA GLU A 147 -11.05 7.61 -1.10
C GLU A 147 -12.32 8.45 -1.07
N GLN A 148 -13.01 8.52 0.07
CA GLN A 148 -14.14 9.43 0.30
C GLN A 148 -13.72 10.91 0.36
N GLY A 149 -12.41 11.19 0.39
CA GLY A 149 -11.82 12.51 0.41
C GLY A 149 -11.34 12.92 1.79
N ILE A 150 -10.17 13.57 1.81
CA ILE A 150 -9.57 14.16 3.01
C ILE A 150 -10.07 15.61 3.10
N GLU A 151 -10.92 15.93 4.07
CA GLU A 151 -11.45 17.29 4.21
C GLU A 151 -10.49 18.21 4.96
N LEU A 152 -9.83 17.73 6.02
CA LEU A 152 -8.89 18.51 6.81
C LEU A 152 -7.98 17.62 7.65
N PHE A 153 -6.72 18.02 7.81
CA PHE A 153 -5.91 17.59 8.94
C PHE A 153 -6.13 18.56 10.09
N LEU A 154 -6.75 18.12 11.18
CA LEU A 154 -6.78 18.90 12.41
C LEU A 154 -5.39 18.83 13.03
N ASN A 155 -4.71 19.98 13.10
CA ASN A 155 -3.47 20.11 13.85
C ASN A 155 -3.80 20.25 15.33
N SER A 156 -3.30 19.36 16.17
CA SER A 156 -3.25 19.60 17.61
C SER A 156 -2.11 20.57 17.93
N ASP A 157 -2.21 21.22 19.10
CA ASP A 157 -1.15 22.06 19.66
C ASP A 157 0.18 21.30 19.91
N HIS A 158 0.15 19.97 19.79
CA HIS A 158 1.31 19.08 19.93
C HIS A 158 1.85 18.54 18.59
N GLY A 159 1.36 19.06 17.46
CA GLY A 159 1.83 18.67 16.12
C GLY A 159 1.23 17.38 15.57
N LEU A 160 0.26 16.77 16.28
CA LEU A 160 -0.53 15.66 15.75
C LEU A 160 -1.45 16.16 14.62
N LYS A 161 -1.38 15.53 13.44
CA LYS A 161 -2.33 15.74 12.33
C LYS A 161 -3.40 14.65 12.36
N VAL A 162 -4.64 15.00 12.68
CA VAL A 162 -5.76 14.05 12.68
C VAL A 162 -6.46 14.11 11.34
N LEU A 163 -6.55 12.96 10.66
CA LEU A 163 -7.32 12.82 9.43
C LEU A 163 -8.82 13.00 9.72
N VAL A 164 -9.43 14.03 9.13
CA VAL A 164 -10.89 14.19 9.10
C VAL A 164 -11.38 13.73 7.73
N THR A 165 -12.11 12.63 7.73
CA THR A 165 -12.80 12.11 6.54
C THR A 165 -14.02 12.97 6.26
N LYS A 166 -14.38 13.09 4.99
CA LYS A 166 -15.62 13.74 4.59
C LYS A 166 -16.81 13.17 5.33
N SER A 167 -17.61 14.03 5.96
CA SER A 167 -18.86 13.64 6.61
C SER A 167 -19.97 13.60 5.55
N ASP A 168 -20.77 12.53 5.52
CA ASP A 168 -21.99 12.45 4.71
C ASP A 168 -23.04 13.53 5.09
#